data_AF-A0A655GHN1-F1
#
_entry.id   AF-A0A655GHN1-F1
#
_cell.length_a   1.000
_cell.length_b   1.000
_cell.length_c   1.000
_cell.angle_alpha   90.00
_cell.angle_beta   90.00
_cell.angle_gamma   90.00
#
_symmetry.space_group_name_H-M   'P 1'
#
loop_
_entity.id
_entity.type
_entity.pdbx_description
1 polymer ?
#
loop_
_entity_poly.entity_id
_entity_poly.type
_entity_poly.pdbx_seq_one_letter_code
_entity_poly.pdbx_strand_id
1 'polypeptide(L)'
;MQALARLHMLAAADQVDDDRLGRPRSDADVGPRLELLADVVTHPTLASAPVVAAVAHGELLTLRPFGCADGVVARAVSRLVTIATGLDPHGLGVPEVIWMRQPAEYHDAARRFAGGTPDGVAGWLLLCCGAMLDGAREALSIAESLSPG
;
A
#
# COMPACT_ATOMS: atom_id res chain seq x y z
N MET A 1 -5.90 12.96 -4.29
CA MET A 1 -7.30 12.47 -4.39
C MET A 1 -7.62 11.75 -5.71
N GLN A 2 -7.52 12.38 -6.89
CA GLN A 2 -8.02 11.79 -8.15
C GLN A 2 -7.36 10.44 -8.54
N ALA A 3 -6.08 10.22 -8.17
CA ALA A 3 -5.40 8.94 -8.41
C ALA A 3 -6.03 7.78 -7.63
N LEU A 4 -6.36 7.98 -6.34
CA LEU A 4 -7.02 6.95 -5.51
C LEU A 4 -8.39 6.59 -6.05
N ALA A 5 -9.16 7.59 -6.48
CA ALA A 5 -10.46 7.37 -7.11
C ALA A 5 -10.34 6.51 -8.38
N ARG A 6 -9.35 6.80 -9.24
CA ARG A 6 -9.09 6.01 -10.46
C ARG A 6 -8.66 4.57 -10.14
N LEU A 7 -7.79 4.38 -9.16
CA LEU A 7 -7.41 3.04 -8.70
C LEU A 7 -8.63 2.26 -8.20
N HIS A 8 -9.48 2.89 -7.39
CA HIS A 8 -10.70 2.24 -6.92
C HIS A 8 -11.68 1.92 -8.06
N MET A 9 -11.89 2.83 -9.01
CA MET A 9 -12.76 2.57 -10.17
C MET A 9 -12.34 1.31 -10.92
N LEU A 10 -11.03 1.09 -11.09
CA LEU A 10 -10.50 -0.13 -11.71
C LEU A 10 -10.62 -1.36 -10.80
N ALA A 11 -10.32 -1.22 -9.51
CA ALA A 11 -10.27 -2.33 -8.57
C ALA A 11 -11.64 -2.85 -8.12
N ALA A 12 -12.66 -1.99 -8.16
CA ALA A 12 -14.02 -2.28 -7.71
C ALA A 12 -15.03 -2.38 -8.87
N ALA A 13 -14.56 -2.35 -10.13
CA ALA A 13 -15.41 -2.60 -11.29
C ALA A 13 -16.19 -3.91 -11.08
N ASP A 14 -17.48 -3.89 -11.39
CA ASP A 14 -18.43 -5.00 -11.23
C ASP A 14 -18.64 -5.51 -9.78
N GLN A 15 -18.10 -4.82 -8.77
CA GLN A 15 -18.27 -5.17 -7.35
C GLN A 15 -19.19 -4.22 -6.57
N VAL A 16 -19.41 -3.01 -7.09
CA VAL A 16 -20.26 -1.97 -6.49
C VAL A 16 -21.04 -1.23 -7.57
N ASP A 17 -22.09 -0.53 -7.16
CA ASP A 17 -22.87 0.34 -8.05
C ASP A 17 -21.99 1.46 -8.65
N ASP A 18 -22.27 1.84 -9.90
CA ASP A 18 -21.51 2.83 -10.65
C ASP A 18 -21.40 4.20 -9.94
N ASP A 19 -22.44 4.58 -9.19
CA ASP A 19 -22.47 5.82 -8.42
C ASP A 19 -21.56 5.78 -7.17
N ARG A 20 -21.06 4.61 -6.78
CA ARG A 20 -20.09 4.43 -5.69
C ARG A 20 -18.64 4.32 -6.18
N LEU A 21 -18.43 4.10 -7.48
CA LEU A 21 -17.11 3.94 -8.05
C LEU A 21 -16.25 5.21 -7.87
N GLY A 22 -15.13 5.05 -7.18
CA GLY A 22 -14.13 6.10 -6.97
C GLY A 22 -14.54 7.14 -5.93
N ARG A 23 -15.64 6.91 -5.20
CA ARG A 23 -16.14 7.81 -4.15
C ARG A 23 -15.78 7.27 -2.78
N PRO A 24 -14.92 7.97 -2.01
CA PRO A 24 -14.73 7.65 -0.61
C PRO A 24 -16.04 7.76 0.17
N ARG A 25 -16.14 7.00 1.27
CA ARG A 25 -17.23 7.09 2.23
C ARG A 25 -17.30 8.51 2.83
N SER A 26 -18.49 8.91 3.24
CA SER A 26 -18.77 10.25 3.78
C SER A 26 -18.52 10.38 5.28
N ASP A 27 -17.97 9.36 5.93
CA ASP A 27 -17.55 9.42 7.33
C ASP A 27 -16.60 10.61 7.55
N ALA A 28 -16.81 11.34 8.65
CA ALA A 28 -16.18 12.64 8.88
C ALA A 28 -14.65 12.60 8.96
N ASP A 29 -14.08 11.44 9.30
CA ASP A 29 -12.63 11.21 9.40
C ASP A 29 -11.97 10.85 8.06
N VAL A 30 -12.71 10.30 7.10
CA VAL A 30 -12.13 9.80 5.83
C VAL A 30 -11.52 10.91 5.00
N GLY A 31 -12.25 12.01 4.78
CA GLY A 31 -11.76 13.14 3.99
C GLY A 31 -10.46 13.74 4.52
N PRO A 32 -10.41 14.21 5.78
CA PRO A 32 -9.21 14.78 6.39
C PRO A 32 -8.02 13.81 6.40
N ARG A 33 -8.24 12.51 6.63
CA ARG A 33 -7.15 11.52 6.62
C ARG A 33 -6.59 11.26 5.22
N LEU A 34 -7.44 11.26 4.19
CA LEU A 34 -6.98 11.15 2.80
C LEU A 34 -6.21 12.39 2.35
N GLU A 35 -6.57 13.58 2.85
CA GLU A 35 -5.84 14.82 2.61
C GLU A 35 -4.47 14.78 3.28
N LEU A 36 -4.40 14.41 4.56
CA LEU A 36 -3.13 14.23 5.26
C LEU A 36 -2.24 13.17 4.59
N LEU A 37 -2.81 12.06 4.15
CA LEU A 37 -2.06 11.04 3.42
C LEU A 37 -1.51 11.58 2.10
N ALA A 38 -2.29 12.36 1.36
CA ALA A 38 -1.83 13.00 0.14
C ALA A 38 -0.62 13.90 0.44
N ASP A 39 -0.68 14.69 1.50
CA ASP A 39 0.44 15.54 1.91
C ASP A 39 1.70 14.73 2.24
N VAL A 40 1.56 13.63 2.99
CA VAL A 40 2.69 12.75 3.36
C VAL A 40 3.39 12.16 2.14
N VAL A 41 2.64 11.78 1.10
CA VAL A 41 3.22 11.12 -0.09
C VAL A 41 3.70 12.10 -1.17
N THR A 42 3.26 13.36 -1.14
CA THR A 42 3.66 14.37 -2.16
C THR A 42 4.67 15.39 -1.66
N HIS A 43 4.78 15.63 -0.34
CA HIS A 43 5.74 16.58 0.19
C HIS A 43 7.13 15.96 0.41
N PRO A 44 8.21 16.74 0.26
CA PRO A 44 9.54 16.29 0.64
C PRO A 44 9.59 15.84 2.10
N THR A 45 10.24 14.71 2.35
CA THR A 45 10.39 14.13 3.69
C THR A 45 11.78 13.56 3.87
N LEU A 46 12.24 13.49 5.12
CA LEU A 46 13.48 12.80 5.50
C LEU A 46 13.26 11.30 5.75
N ALA A 47 12.01 10.84 5.76
CA ALA A 47 11.69 9.42 5.88
C ALA A 47 12.18 8.64 4.66
N SER A 48 12.62 7.41 4.86
CA SER A 48 13.04 6.55 3.75
C SER A 48 11.84 6.09 2.91
N ALA A 49 12.05 5.90 1.61
CA ALA A 49 11.04 5.40 0.67
C ALA A 49 10.20 4.21 1.17
N PRO A 50 10.78 3.12 1.72
CA PRO A 50 9.98 1.99 2.20
C PRO A 50 9.09 2.36 3.40
N VAL A 51 9.51 3.33 4.23
CA VAL A 51 8.68 3.82 5.35
C VAL A 51 7.47 4.58 4.82
N VAL A 52 7.66 5.48 3.84
CA VAL A 52 6.54 6.23 3.24
C VAL A 52 5.55 5.26 2.56
N ALA A 53 6.05 4.26 1.83
CA ALA A 53 5.22 3.25 1.19
C ALA A 53 4.43 2.41 2.21
N ALA A 54 5.08 1.97 3.29
CA ALA A 54 4.44 1.21 4.36
C ALA A 54 3.38 2.03 5.10
N VAL A 55 3.63 3.31 5.40
CA VAL A 55 2.63 4.19 6.04
C VAL A 55 1.43 4.40 5.12
N ALA A 56 1.63 4.70 3.84
CA ALA A 56 0.54 4.89 2.89
C ALA A 56 -0.31 3.61 2.72
N HIS A 57 0.35 2.46 2.70
CA HIS A 57 -0.31 1.16 2.67
C HIS A 57 -1.17 0.94 3.93
N GLY A 58 -0.58 1.08 5.11
CA GLY A 58 -1.27 0.86 6.39
C GLY A 58 -2.45 1.80 6.57
N GLU A 59 -2.27 3.08 6.21
CA GLU A 59 -3.30 4.11 6.26
C GLU A 59 -4.52 3.71 5.42
N LEU A 60 -4.34 3.42 4.13
CA LEU A 60 -5.47 3.10 3.24
C LEU A 60 -6.13 1.77 3.60
N LEU A 61 -5.32 0.77 3.97
CA LEU A 61 -5.81 -0.55 4.34
C LEU A 61 -6.70 -0.52 5.59
N THR A 62 -6.39 0.37 6.53
CA THR A 62 -7.09 0.46 7.82
C THR A 62 -8.21 1.49 7.81
N LEU A 63 -8.02 2.63 7.13
CA LEU A 63 -9.04 3.67 6.95
C LEU A 63 -10.23 3.14 6.13
N ARG A 64 -9.95 2.24 5.18
CA ARG A 64 -10.94 1.69 4.23
C ARG A 64 -11.81 2.80 3.62
N PRO A 65 -11.17 3.75 2.90
CA PRO A 65 -11.85 4.95 2.46
C PRO A 65 -13.02 4.67 1.52
N PHE A 66 -13.04 3.56 0.78
CA PHE A 66 -14.12 3.23 -0.15
C PHE A 66 -15.07 2.15 0.38
N GLY A 67 -14.61 1.32 1.32
CA GLY A 67 -15.36 0.23 1.92
C GLY A 67 -15.34 -1.08 1.10
N CYS A 68 -14.98 -1.01 -0.18
CA CYS A 68 -14.78 -2.11 -1.11
C CYS A 68 -13.43 -1.98 -1.81
N ALA A 69 -12.78 -3.10 -2.15
CA ALA A 69 -11.49 -3.16 -2.84
C ALA A 69 -10.33 -2.35 -2.19
N ASP A 70 -10.49 -1.83 -0.97
CA ASP A 70 -9.50 -0.97 -0.29
C ASP A 70 -8.13 -1.65 -0.17
N GLY A 71 -8.10 -2.97 0.08
CA GLY A 71 -6.84 -3.71 0.16
C GLY A 71 -6.07 -3.73 -1.18
N VAL A 72 -6.77 -3.77 -2.31
CA VAL A 72 -6.14 -3.68 -3.65
C VAL A 72 -5.61 -2.27 -3.86
N VAL A 73 -6.41 -1.24 -3.54
CA VAL A 73 -6.00 0.16 -3.65
C VAL A 73 -4.78 0.44 -2.77
N ALA A 74 -4.77 -0.05 -1.53
CA ALA A 74 -3.69 0.16 -0.58
C ALA A 74 -2.35 -0.45 -1.06
N ARG A 75 -2.38 -1.67 -1.61
CA ARG A 75 -1.19 -2.30 -2.21
C ARG A 75 -0.73 -1.58 -3.47
N ALA A 76 -1.67 -1.18 -4.34
CA ALA A 76 -1.36 -0.41 -5.54
C ALA A 76 -0.69 0.94 -5.20
N VAL A 77 -1.18 1.64 -4.19
CA VAL A 77 -0.57 2.89 -3.70
C VAL A 77 0.81 2.64 -3.11
N SER A 78 0.98 1.59 -2.29
CA SER A 78 2.30 1.18 -1.80
C SER A 78 3.30 1.03 -2.94
N ARG A 79 2.93 0.32 -4.01
CA ARG A 79 3.76 0.14 -5.21
C ARG A 79 4.03 1.44 -5.95
N LEU A 80 3.02 2.30 -6.09
CA LEU A 80 3.21 3.60 -6.74
C LEU A 80 4.20 4.47 -5.96
N VAL A 81 4.19 4.42 -4.63
CA VAL A 81 5.18 5.12 -3.80
C VAL A 81 6.57 4.52 -4.02
N THR A 82 6.74 3.19 -4.05
CA THR A 82 8.07 2.59 -4.31
C THR A 82 8.60 2.95 -5.70
N ILE A 83 7.73 3.02 -6.71
CA ILE A 83 8.09 3.45 -8.07
C ILE A 83 8.47 4.93 -8.09
N ALA A 84 7.61 5.81 -7.56
CA ALA A 84 7.80 7.26 -7.62
C ALA A 84 9.01 7.75 -6.82
N THR A 85 9.38 7.03 -5.76
CA THR A 85 10.56 7.34 -4.93
C THR A 85 11.86 6.74 -5.49
N GLY A 86 11.78 5.95 -6.56
CA GLY A 86 12.95 5.29 -7.16
C GLY A 86 13.43 4.03 -6.43
N LEU A 87 12.70 3.57 -5.40
CA LEU A 87 13.03 2.32 -4.68
C LEU A 87 12.83 1.09 -5.58
N ASP A 88 11.78 1.08 -6.38
CA ASP A 88 11.51 0.05 -7.39
C ASP A 88 10.98 0.72 -8.67
N PRO A 89 11.84 1.40 -9.45
CA PRO A 89 11.43 2.24 -10.58
C PRO A 89 10.67 1.48 -11.68
N HIS A 90 10.88 0.16 -11.76
CA HIS A 90 10.28 -0.71 -12.77
C HIS A 90 9.13 -1.57 -12.21
N GLY A 91 8.83 -1.46 -10.90
CA GLY A 91 7.76 -2.20 -10.26
C GLY A 91 7.97 -3.72 -10.27
N LEU A 92 9.21 -4.19 -10.26
CA LEU A 92 9.57 -5.61 -10.41
C LEU A 92 9.40 -6.38 -9.10
N GLY A 93 9.57 -5.74 -7.95
CA GLY A 93 9.45 -6.40 -6.65
C GLY A 93 8.02 -6.79 -6.36
N VAL A 94 7.77 -7.98 -5.82
CA VAL A 94 6.41 -8.52 -5.56
C VAL A 94 6.08 -8.71 -4.07
N PRO A 95 6.04 -7.64 -3.25
CA PRO A 95 5.83 -7.74 -1.82
C PRO A 95 4.50 -8.41 -1.43
N GLU A 96 3.50 -8.33 -2.30
CA GLU A 96 2.17 -8.89 -2.06
C GLU A 96 2.19 -10.40 -1.87
N VAL A 97 3.10 -11.11 -2.53
CA VAL A 97 3.24 -12.56 -2.39
C VAL A 97 3.54 -12.93 -0.93
N ILE A 98 4.35 -12.12 -0.25
CA ILE A 98 4.71 -12.34 1.16
C ILE A 98 3.51 -12.12 2.06
N TRP A 99 2.76 -11.03 1.88
CA TRP A 99 1.55 -10.75 2.65
C TRP A 99 0.46 -11.80 2.44
N MET A 100 0.30 -12.30 1.21
CA MET A 100 -0.73 -13.28 0.86
C MET A 100 -0.39 -14.71 1.28
N ARG A 101 0.89 -15.01 1.62
CA ARG A 101 1.26 -16.30 2.24
C ARG A 101 0.73 -16.43 3.68
N GLN A 102 0.58 -15.31 4.39
CA GLN A 102 0.09 -15.27 5.77
C GLN A 102 -0.94 -14.13 5.94
N PRO A 103 -2.12 -14.25 5.31
CA PRO A 103 -3.08 -13.16 5.25
C PRO A 103 -3.66 -12.77 6.62
N ALA A 104 -3.74 -13.72 7.56
CA ALA A 104 -4.14 -13.43 8.93
C ALA A 104 -3.12 -12.52 9.64
N GLU A 105 -1.83 -12.85 9.59
CA GLU A 105 -0.77 -12.07 10.22
C GLU A 105 -0.65 -10.67 9.60
N TYR A 106 -0.82 -10.57 8.28
CA TYR A 106 -0.86 -9.29 7.57
C TYR A 106 -2.01 -8.39 8.05
N HIS A 107 -3.24 -8.92 8.14
CA HIS A 107 -4.37 -8.15 8.66
C HIS A 107 -4.23 -7.83 10.16
N ASP A 108 -3.63 -8.71 10.95
CA ASP A 108 -3.38 -8.48 12.37
C ASP A 108 -2.33 -7.39 12.60
N ALA A 109 -1.27 -7.36 11.78
CA ALA A 109 -0.28 -6.30 11.80
C ALA A 109 -0.90 -4.95 11.38
N ALA A 110 -1.76 -4.94 10.35
CA ALA A 110 -2.48 -3.73 9.95
C ALA A 110 -3.40 -3.20 11.06
N ARG A 111 -4.12 -4.08 11.78
CA ARG A 111 -4.94 -3.66 12.93
C ARG A 111 -4.09 -3.09 14.07
N ARG A 112 -2.92 -3.67 14.33
CA ARG A 112 -1.97 -3.14 15.33
C ARG A 112 -1.40 -1.78 14.92
N PHE A 113 -1.09 -1.60 13.63
CA PHE A 113 -0.71 -0.30 13.07
C PHE A 113 -1.79 0.76 13.29
N ALA A 114 -3.06 0.42 13.03
CA ALA A 114 -4.19 1.32 13.25
C ALA A 114 -4.34 1.79 14.71
N GLY A 115 -3.86 0.97 15.66
CA GLY A 115 -3.83 1.33 17.08
C GLY A 115 -2.83 2.44 17.44
N GLY A 116 -1.89 2.77 16.53
CA GLY A 116 -0.97 3.90 16.69
C GLY A 116 0.08 3.76 17.79
N THR A 117 0.20 2.60 18.42
CA THR A 117 1.24 2.34 19.42
C THR A 117 2.61 2.24 18.76
N PRO A 118 3.70 2.63 19.44
CA PRO A 118 5.06 2.50 18.88
C PRO A 118 5.37 1.08 18.38
N ASP A 119 4.98 0.05 19.15
CA ASP A 119 5.18 -1.36 18.77
C ASP A 119 4.32 -1.78 17.58
N GLY A 120 3.07 -1.32 17.50
CA GLY A 120 2.17 -1.62 16.39
C GLY A 120 2.66 -1.00 15.08
N VAL A 121 3.11 0.25 15.14
CA VAL A 121 3.71 0.95 13.99
C VAL A 121 5.03 0.28 13.59
N ALA A 122 5.94 0.03 14.52
CA ALA A 122 7.22 -0.61 14.24
C ALA A 122 7.04 -2.01 13.62
N GLY A 123 6.15 -2.83 14.17
CA GLY A 123 5.85 -4.17 13.65
C GLY A 123 5.33 -4.13 12.21
N TRP A 124 4.44 -3.19 11.89
CA TRP A 124 3.94 -3.02 10.52
C TRP A 124 5.01 -2.53 9.54
N LEU A 125 5.82 -1.55 9.93
CA LEU A 125 6.92 -1.05 9.11
C LEU A 125 7.91 -2.18 8.80
N LEU A 126 8.31 -2.97 9.80
CA LEU A 126 9.22 -4.10 9.62
C LEU A 126 8.62 -5.18 8.70
N LEU A 127 7.33 -5.50 8.87
CA LEU A 127 6.62 -6.44 8.00
C LEU A 127 6.60 -5.97 6.54
N CYS A 128 6.32 -4.69 6.30
CA CYS A 128 6.31 -4.12 4.95
C CYS A 128 7.72 -4.09 4.33
N CYS A 129 8.72 -3.64 5.08
CA CYS A 129 10.11 -3.61 4.63
C CYS A 129 10.63 -5.02 4.30
N GLY A 130 10.33 -6.01 5.14
CA GLY A 130 10.66 -7.41 4.88
C GLY A 130 10.02 -7.94 3.59
N ALA A 131 8.74 -7.66 3.39
CA ALA A 131 8.04 -8.04 2.17
C ALA A 131 8.62 -7.38 0.91
N MET A 132 9.01 -6.11 0.97
CA MET A 132 9.68 -5.42 -0.15
C MET A 132 11.05 -6.03 -0.45
N LEU A 133 11.84 -6.35 0.58
CA LEU A 133 13.13 -7.00 0.43
C LEU A 133 13.01 -8.38 -0.21
N ASP A 134 12.09 -9.21 0.27
CA ASP A 134 11.89 -10.56 -0.28
C ASP A 134 11.28 -10.52 -1.68
N GLY A 135 10.37 -9.58 -1.94
CA GLY A 135 9.84 -9.34 -3.28
C GLY A 135 10.91 -8.91 -4.28
N ALA A 136 11.88 -8.10 -3.85
CA ALA A 136 13.03 -7.70 -4.68
C ALA A 136 13.99 -8.87 -4.93
N ARG A 137 14.21 -9.74 -3.94
CA ARG A 137 15.04 -10.95 -4.09
C ARG A 137 14.45 -11.92 -5.10
N GLU A 138 13.14 -12.13 -5.07
CA GLU A 138 12.44 -12.96 -6.05
C GLU A 138 12.64 -12.40 -7.47
N ALA A 139 12.45 -11.09 -7.65
CA ALA A 139 12.66 -10.42 -8.92
C ALA A 139 14.10 -10.58 -9.44
N LEU A 140 15.09 -10.47 -8.56
CA LEU A 140 16.49 -10.67 -8.90
C LEU A 140 16.76 -12.13 -9.34
N SER A 141 16.26 -13.11 -8.59
CA SER A 141 16.42 -14.53 -8.92
C SER A 141 15.84 -14.87 -10.30
N ILE A 142 14.68 -14.30 -10.65
CA ILE A 142 14.08 -14.45 -11.98
C ILE A 142 15.00 -13.84 -13.05
N ALA A 143 15.48 -12.61 -12.85
CA ALA A 143 16.36 -11.94 -13.81
C ALA A 143 17.67 -12.70 -14.05
N GLU A 144 18.27 -13.25 -13.00
CA GLU A 144 19.47 -14.09 -13.08
C GLU A 144 19.20 -15.39 -13.84
N SER A 145 18.04 -16.02 -13.66
CA SER A 145 17.68 -17.26 -14.35
C SER A 145 17.49 -17.10 -15.88
N LEU A 146 17.21 -15.88 -16.33
CA LEU A 146 16.97 -15.55 -17.74
C LEU A 146 18.21 -14.96 -18.44
N SER A 147 19.26 -14.66 -17.69
CA SER A 147 20.50 -14.12 -18.24
C SER A 147 21.32 -15.25 -18.88
N PRO A 148 21.67 -15.18 -20.19
CA PRO A 148 22.58 -16.14 -20.78
C PRO A 148 23.96 -16.00 -20.12
N GLY A 149 24.56 -17.13 -19.74
CA GLY A 149 25.92 -17.19 -19.19
C GLY A 149 27.00 -16.83 -20.21
#